data_AF-A0A950WPQ9-F1
#
_entry.id   AF-A0A950WPQ9-F1
#
_cell.length_a   1.000
_cell.length_b   1.000
_cell.length_c   1.000
_cell.angle_alpha   90.00
_cell.angle_beta   90.00
_cell.angle_gamma   90.00
#
_symmetry.space_group_name_H-M   'P 1'
#
loop_
_entity.id
_entity.type
_entity.pdbx_description
1 polymer ?
#
loop_
_entity_poly.entity_id
_entity_poly.type
_entity_poly.pdbx_seq_one_letter_code
_entity_poly.pdbx_strand_id
1 'polypeptide(L)'
;MLRPHPFRLVLNPRFGTPGTVVLPASGYRRAKAEITGWDGYEPTPLLDLPELARGVHLGLLRLKDEAGRFGVGSFKALGGGYAVANVLSS
;
A
#
# COMPACT_ATOMS: atom_id res chain seq x y z
N MET A 1 20.81 -16.22 3.40
CA MET A 1 19.40 -16.55 3.70
C MET A 1 18.97 -15.80 4.95
N LEU A 2 17.84 -15.10 4.92
CA LEU A 2 17.24 -14.53 6.13
C LEU A 2 16.88 -15.68 7.08
N ARG A 3 17.17 -15.52 8.37
CA ARG A 3 16.83 -16.54 9.37
C ARG A 3 15.30 -16.58 9.51
N PRO A 4 14.70 -17.76 9.75
CA PRO A 4 13.30 -17.84 10.14
C PRO A 4 13.06 -16.94 11.35
N HIS A 5 12.16 -15.96 11.21
CA HIS A 5 11.70 -15.16 12.33
C HIS A 5 10.40 -15.75 12.85
N PRO A 6 10.30 -16.06 14.15
CA PRO A 6 9.06 -16.58 14.71
C PRO A 6 7.95 -15.56 14.51
N PHE A 7 6.85 -15.99 13.91
CA PHE A 7 5.64 -15.19 13.78
C PHE A 7 4.43 -16.03 14.17
N ARG A 8 3.39 -15.36 14.65
CA ARG A 8 2.07 -15.97 14.84
C ARG A 8 1.14 -15.49 13.75
N LEU A 9 0.66 -16.40 12.92
CA LEU A 9 -0.40 -16.10 11.99
C LEU A 9 -1.73 -16.03 12.76
N VAL A 10 -2.32 -14.84 12.83
CA VAL A 10 -3.67 -14.65 13.34
C VAL A 10 -4.57 -14.38 12.14
N LEU A 11 -5.37 -15.39 11.79
CA LEU A 11 -6.38 -15.23 10.74
C LEU A 11 -7.52 -14.37 11.27
N ASN A 12 -8.04 -13.47 10.44
CA ASN A 12 -9.23 -12.70 10.77
C ASN A 12 -10.47 -13.61 10.68
N PRO A 13 -11.12 -13.99 11.79
CA PRO A 13 -12.30 -14.88 11.75
C PRO A 13 -13.54 -14.17 11.19
N ARG A 14 -13.51 -12.83 11.04
CA ARG A 14 -14.58 -12.00 10.49
C ARG A 14 -14.29 -11.55 9.06
N PHE A 15 -13.38 -12.23 8.36
CA PHE A 15 -13.12 -11.94 6.97
C PHE A 15 -14.42 -12.05 6.15
N GLY A 16 -14.77 -11.02 5.39
CA GLY A 16 -16.02 -10.96 4.63
C GLY A 16 -17.27 -10.58 5.44
N THR A 17 -17.19 -10.49 6.77
CA THR A 17 -18.28 -9.90 7.57
C THR A 17 -18.28 -8.38 7.33
N PRO A 18 -19.39 -7.77 6.90
CA PRO A 18 -19.45 -6.32 6.75
C PRO A 18 -19.15 -5.63 8.08
N GLY A 19 -18.04 -4.90 8.13
CA GLY A 19 -17.68 -4.02 9.24
C GLY A 19 -17.87 -2.55 8.87
N THR A 20 -17.43 -1.65 9.75
CA THR A 20 -17.35 -0.22 9.42
C THR A 20 -16.50 -0.02 8.17
N VAL A 21 -17.08 0.60 7.15
CA VAL A 21 -16.36 0.96 5.93
C VAL A 21 -15.44 2.15 6.27
N VAL A 22 -14.17 1.87 6.53
CA VAL A 22 -13.16 2.89 6.88
C VAL A 22 -12.81 3.79 5.68
N LEU A 23 -12.80 3.21 4.47
CA LEU A 23 -12.56 3.96 3.22
C LEU A 23 -13.62 3.58 2.18
N PRO A 24 -14.72 4.35 2.05
CA PRO A 24 -15.71 4.10 1.02
C PRO A 24 -15.13 4.35 -0.38
N ALA A 25 -15.72 3.73 -1.40
CA ALA A 25 -15.22 3.84 -2.78
C ALA A 25 -15.14 5.29 -3.28
N SER A 26 -16.06 6.16 -2.86
CA SER A 26 -16.00 7.60 -3.14
C SER A 26 -14.79 8.27 -2.49
N GLY A 27 -14.51 7.97 -1.22
CA GLY A 27 -13.34 8.44 -0.49
C GLY A 27 -12.03 8.01 -1.15
N TYR A 28 -11.95 6.74 -1.56
CA TYR A 28 -10.82 6.23 -2.34
C TYR A 28 -10.63 6.99 -3.65
N ARG A 29 -11.70 7.22 -4.44
CA ARG A 29 -11.60 7.92 -5.72
C ARG A 29 -11.10 9.35 -5.56
N ARG A 30 -11.59 10.08 -4.55
CA ARG A 30 -11.11 11.44 -4.24
C ARG A 30 -9.64 11.45 -3.85
N ALA A 31 -9.26 10.61 -2.89
CA ALA A 31 -7.88 10.54 -2.43
C ALA A 31 -6.93 10.16 -3.57
N LYS A 32 -7.32 9.20 -4.42
CA LYS A 32 -6.55 8.83 -5.60
C LYS A 32 -6.39 10.01 -6.55
N ALA A 33 -7.49 10.66 -6.95
CA ALA A 33 -7.46 11.76 -7.90
C ALA A 33 -6.54 12.90 -7.43
N GLU A 34 -6.69 13.31 -6.18
CA GLU A 34 -5.85 14.32 -5.52
C GLU A 34 -4.37 13.93 -5.53
N ILE A 35 -4.04 12.78 -4.94
CA ILE A 35 -2.66 12.30 -4.80
C ILE A 35 -1.98 12.15 -6.16
N THR A 36 -2.69 11.65 -7.18
CA THR A 36 -2.12 11.49 -8.52
C THR A 36 -1.91 12.80 -9.27
N GLY A 37 -2.49 13.91 -8.78
CA GLY A 37 -2.31 15.24 -9.33
C GLY A 37 -1.18 16.04 -8.68
N TRP A 38 -0.58 15.54 -7.60
CA TRP A 38 0.53 16.25 -6.95
C TRP A 38 1.78 16.28 -7.83
N ASP A 39 2.51 17.39 -7.74
CA ASP A 39 3.77 17.54 -8.44
C ASP A 39 4.77 16.46 -7.98
N GLY A 40 5.49 15.88 -8.95
CA GLY A 40 6.39 14.75 -8.71
C GLY A 40 5.70 13.41 -8.39
N TYR A 41 4.37 13.29 -8.53
CA TYR A 41 3.74 11.98 -8.44
C TYR A 41 4.11 11.11 -9.65
N GLU A 42 4.65 9.92 -9.38
CA GLU A 42 4.79 8.86 -10.37
C GLU A 42 4.29 7.52 -9.81
N PRO A 43 3.69 6.65 -10.64
CA PRO A 43 3.42 5.27 -10.25
C PRO A 43 4.72 4.55 -9.88
N THR A 44 4.80 4.08 -8.64
CA THR A 44 5.92 3.26 -8.17
C THR A 44 5.94 1.87 -8.84
N PRO A 45 7.10 1.23 -8.97
CA PRO A 45 7.21 -0.08 -9.61
C PRO A 45 6.37 -1.18 -8.92
N LEU A 46 5.87 -2.12 -9.71
CA LEU A 46 5.32 -3.40 -9.24
C LEU A 46 6.21 -4.50 -9.83
N LEU A 47 7.06 -5.08 -8.99
CA LEU A 47 8.11 -6.01 -9.39
C LEU A 47 7.64 -7.45 -9.26
N ASP A 48 7.89 -8.27 -10.29
CA ASP A 48 7.68 -9.71 -10.25
C ASP A 48 8.85 -10.41 -9.55
N LEU A 49 8.56 -11.32 -8.63
CA LEU A 49 9.55 -12.08 -7.86
C LEU A 49 9.45 -13.60 -8.10
N PRO A 50 9.66 -14.08 -9.34
CA PRO A 50 9.41 -15.49 -9.70
C PRO A 50 10.34 -16.48 -8.99
N GLU A 51 11.62 -16.15 -8.82
CA GLU A 51 12.59 -16.96 -8.09
C GLU A 51 12.13 -17.21 -6.64
N LEU A 52 11.73 -16.13 -5.96
CA LEU A 52 11.26 -16.21 -4.58
C LEU A 52 9.93 -16.95 -4.47
N ALA A 53 9.00 -16.70 -5.40
CA ALA A 53 7.72 -17.41 -5.46
C ALA A 53 7.92 -18.94 -5.55
N ARG A 54 8.82 -19.40 -6.43
CA ARG A 54 9.19 -20.83 -6.53
C ARG A 54 9.79 -21.36 -5.23
N GLY A 55 10.70 -20.60 -4.62
CA GLY A 55 11.39 -21.00 -3.39
C GLY A 55 10.47 -21.16 -2.17
N VAL A 56 9.28 -20.55 -2.18
CA VAL A 56 8.28 -20.65 -1.10
C VAL A 56 6.96 -21.28 -1.56
N HIS A 57 6.96 -21.95 -2.72
CA HIS A 57 5.82 -22.67 -3.29
C HIS A 57 4.54 -21.82 -3.50
N LEU A 58 4.70 -20.58 -3.96
CA LEU A 58 3.59 -19.69 -4.35
C LEU A 58 3.47 -19.60 -5.88
N GLY A 59 2.24 -19.42 -6.37
CA GLY A 59 1.97 -19.23 -7.80
C GLY A 59 2.42 -17.87 -8.36
N LEU A 60 2.31 -16.81 -7.57
CA LEU A 60 2.73 -15.45 -7.94
C LEU A 60 3.14 -14.69 -6.69
N LEU A 61 4.26 -13.98 -6.76
CA LEU A 61 4.69 -13.03 -5.75
C LEU A 61 5.10 -11.73 -6.42
N ARG A 62 4.51 -10.62 -5.97
CA ARG A 62 4.78 -9.27 -6.47
C ARG A 62 5.14 -8.34 -5.32
N LEU A 63 6.12 -7.47 -5.55
CA LEU A 63 6.50 -6.41 -4.63
C LEU A 63 6.07 -5.06 -5.19
N LYS A 64 5.23 -4.34 -4.45
CA LYS A 64 4.96 -2.93 -4.71
C LYS A 64 6.06 -2.10 -4.06
N ASP A 65 6.97 -1.56 -4.88
CA ASP A 65 8.16 -0.87 -4.38
C ASP A 65 7.87 0.61 -4.10
N GLU A 66 7.51 0.91 -2.85
CA GLU A 66 7.23 2.28 -2.39
C GLU A 66 8.47 3.01 -1.84
N ALA A 67 9.69 2.45 -1.97
CA ALA A 67 10.89 3.07 -1.42
C ALA A 67 11.19 4.43 -2.10
N GLY A 68 10.93 4.52 -3.41
CA GLY A 68 11.12 5.76 -4.18
C GLY A 68 9.99 6.79 -4.05
N ARG A 69 8.88 6.48 -3.36
CA ARG A 69 7.70 7.35 -3.28
C ARG A 69 8.07 8.74 -2.78
N PHE A 70 7.92 9.76 -3.64
CA PHE A 70 8.25 11.17 -3.34
C PHE A 70 9.64 11.41 -2.73
N GLY A 71 10.60 10.49 -2.93
CA GLY A 71 11.94 10.60 -2.35
C GLY A 71 12.02 10.50 -0.82
N VAL A 72 10.94 10.13 -0.12
CA VAL A 72 10.89 10.08 1.35
C VAL A 72 11.20 8.68 1.94
N GLY A 73 11.56 7.71 1.10
CA GLY A 73 11.93 6.36 1.54
C GLY A 73 10.76 5.48 2.00
N SER A 74 9.49 5.93 1.86
CA SER A 74 8.32 5.14 2.26
C SER A 74 7.01 5.62 1.65
N PHE A 75 5.97 4.79 1.74
CA PHE A 75 4.60 5.14 1.32
C PHE A 75 3.90 6.21 2.18
N LYS A 76 4.47 6.60 3.32
CA LYS A 76 3.77 7.43 4.33
C LYS A 76 3.46 8.85 3.87
N ALA A 77 4.17 9.35 2.85
CA ALA A 77 3.89 10.64 2.23
C ALA A 77 2.44 10.76 1.72
N LEU A 78 1.84 9.63 1.30
CA LEU A 78 0.48 9.63 0.74
C LEU A 78 -0.58 10.03 1.77
N GLY A 79 -0.65 9.32 2.91
CA GLY A 79 -1.68 9.54 3.92
C GLY A 79 -1.49 10.86 4.65
N GLY A 80 -0.26 11.16 5.06
CA GLY A 80 0.06 12.41 5.77
C GLY A 80 -0.13 13.64 4.90
N GLY A 81 0.37 13.61 3.65
CA GLY A 81 0.21 14.70 2.70
C GLY A 81 -1.26 14.97 2.38
N TYR A 82 -2.05 13.91 2.16
CA TYR A 82 -3.46 14.05 1.83
C TYR A 82 -4.26 14.61 3.02
N ALA A 83 -3.95 14.18 4.24
CA ALA A 83 -4.59 14.73 5.44
C ALA A 83 -4.34 16.24 5.57
N VAL A 84 -3.10 16.70 5.39
CA VAL A 84 -2.74 18.13 5.44
C VAL A 84 -3.43 18.91 4.32
N ALA A 85 -3.41 18.39 3.08
CA ALA A 85 -4.07 19.03 1.95
C ALA A 85 -5.56 19.29 2.22
N ASN A 86 -6.29 18.30 2.77
CA ASN A 86 -7.71 18.46 3.11
C ASN A 86 -7.96 19.52 4.19
N VAL A 87 -7.09 19.61 5.20
CA VAL A 87 -7.20 20.62 6.26
C VAL A 87 -6.98 22.03 5.70
N LEU A 88 -6.04 22.19 4.77
CA LEU A 88 -5.72 23.48 4.17
C LEU A 88 -6.70 23.92 3.07
N SER A 89 -7.42 22.98 2.46
CA SER A 89 -8.45 23.25 1.45
C SER A 89 -9.83 23.57 2.04
N SER A 90 -9.94 23.59 3.38
CA SER A 90 -11.19 23.83 4.12
C SER A 90 -11.36 25.29 4.51
#